data_AF-A0A968P0W9-F1
#
_entry.id   AF-A0A968P0W9-F1
#
_cell.length_a   1.000
_cell.length_b   1.000
_cell.length_c   1.000
_cell.angle_alpha   90.00
_cell.angle_beta   90.00
_cell.angle_gamma   90.00
#
_symmetry.space_group_name_H-M   'P 1'
#
loop_
_entity.id
_entity.type
_entity.pdbx_description
1 polymer ?
#
loop_
_entity_poly.entity_id
_entity_poly.type
_entity_poly.pdbx_seq_one_letter_code
_entity_poly.pdbx_strand_id
1 'polypeptide(L)'
;MIAKGLATQQPVAESPISSTDPAPDRHAIDLARHHQEIETKHNRHAIDVLAQLRAINGVCLEVLNKARAAENHSMLLRAVDRIAKQIELQARLLGDLQDGQTVNVAILPEWHGIRQRILDALRPFPEARFAVAQALNGGAV
;
A
#
# COMPACT_ATOMS: atom_id res chain seq x y z
N MET A 1 -86.06 8.17 -8.36
CA MET A 1 -85.46 6.82 -8.46
C MET A 1 -83.98 7.00 -8.79
N ILE A 2 -83.08 7.00 -7.79
CA ILE A 2 -82.31 5.84 -7.24
C ILE A 2 -81.12 5.51 -8.17
N ALA A 3 -79.91 6.05 -7.93
CA ALA A 3 -78.71 5.39 -7.33
C ALA A 3 -77.67 4.99 -8.42
N LYS A 4 -76.33 4.89 -8.28
CA LYS A 4 -75.28 5.15 -7.28
C LYS A 4 -73.93 4.61 -7.88
N GLY A 5 -72.77 5.16 -7.49
CA GLY A 5 -71.43 4.50 -7.59
C GLY A 5 -70.41 5.24 -8.48
N LEU A 6 -69.46 6.08 -7.98
CA LEU A 6 -68.22 5.89 -7.18
C LEU A 6 -67.04 5.17 -7.87
N ALA A 7 -65.93 5.93 -8.00
CA ALA A 7 -64.51 5.57 -8.19
C ALA A 7 -64.15 4.84 -9.51
N THR A 8 -63.09 5.20 -10.23
CA THR A 8 -61.69 5.12 -9.78
C THR A 8 -60.79 5.89 -10.76
N GLN A 9 -59.97 6.81 -10.25
CA GLN A 9 -58.78 7.29 -10.96
C GLN A 9 -57.80 6.13 -11.04
N GLN A 10 -57.33 5.79 -12.23
CA GLN A 10 -56.27 4.81 -12.41
C GLN A 10 -54.98 5.54 -12.81
N PRO A 11 -53.88 5.36 -12.05
CA PRO A 11 -52.66 6.13 -12.23
C PRO A 11 -51.90 5.70 -13.48
N VAL A 12 -51.43 6.67 -14.26
CA VAL A 12 -50.44 6.45 -15.31
C VAL A 12 -49.17 5.98 -14.62
N ALA A 13 -48.81 4.72 -14.88
CA ALA A 13 -47.62 4.09 -14.34
C ALA A 13 -46.36 4.79 -14.87
N GLU A 14 -45.72 5.61 -14.02
CA GLU A 14 -44.32 5.94 -14.15
C GLU A 14 -43.52 4.64 -14.06
N SER A 15 -42.79 4.34 -15.13
CA SER A 15 -41.92 3.19 -15.21
C SER A 15 -40.85 3.25 -14.11
N PRO A 16 -40.50 2.13 -13.48
CA PRO A 16 -39.49 2.12 -12.45
C PRO A 16 -38.14 2.43 -13.09
N ILE A 17 -37.53 3.55 -12.70
CA ILE A 17 -36.09 3.79 -12.80
C ILE A 17 -35.38 2.72 -11.96
N SER A 18 -35.18 1.55 -12.55
CA SER A 18 -34.25 0.52 -12.11
C SER A 18 -33.02 0.61 -12.99
N SER A 19 -31.98 1.25 -12.47
CA SER A 19 -30.57 0.83 -12.63
C SER A 19 -29.69 1.94 -12.05
N THR A 20 -29.66 2.03 -10.72
CA THR A 20 -28.39 2.39 -10.07
C THR A 20 -27.60 1.09 -10.08
N ASP A 21 -26.94 0.80 -11.21
CA ASP A 21 -25.90 -0.20 -11.26
C ASP A 21 -24.81 0.25 -10.27
N PRO A 22 -24.53 -0.50 -9.18
CA PRO A 22 -23.41 -0.20 -8.31
C PRO A 22 -22.17 -0.72 -9.03
N ALA A 23 -21.85 -0.15 -10.19
CA ALA A 23 -20.58 -0.39 -10.83
C ALA A 23 -19.53 0.27 -9.92
N PRO A 24 -18.69 -0.50 -9.18
CA PRO A 24 -17.54 0.07 -8.50
C PRO A 24 -16.80 0.94 -9.50
N ASP A 25 -16.60 2.20 -9.12
CA ASP A 25 -15.99 3.24 -9.94
C ASP A 25 -14.81 2.65 -10.72
N ARG A 26 -14.94 2.52 -12.04
CA ARG A 26 -13.96 1.78 -12.88
C ARG A 26 -12.55 2.31 -12.65
N HIS A 27 -12.44 3.61 -12.38
CA HIS A 27 -11.22 4.29 -12.02
C HIS A 27 -10.61 3.80 -10.68
N ALA A 28 -11.43 3.52 -9.65
CA ALA A 28 -10.96 2.97 -8.39
C ALA A 28 -10.43 1.54 -8.53
N ILE A 29 -11.07 0.71 -9.37
CA ILE A 29 -10.58 -0.64 -9.71
C ILE A 29 -9.28 -0.55 -10.51
N ASP A 30 -9.20 0.35 -11.50
CA ASP A 30 -8.02 0.51 -12.33
C ASP A 30 -6.82 1.03 -11.52
N LEU A 31 -7.04 1.95 -10.59
CA LEU A 31 -5.99 2.46 -9.68
C LEU A 31 -5.48 1.36 -8.74
N ALA A 32 -6.39 0.56 -8.16
CA ALA A 32 -6.03 -0.57 -7.30
C ALA A 32 -5.24 -1.64 -8.07
N ARG A 33 -5.63 -1.93 -9.32
CA ARG A 33 -4.89 -2.85 -10.20
C ARG A 33 -3.49 -2.33 -10.49
N HIS A 34 -3.36 -1.04 -10.79
CA HIS A 34 -2.08 -0.42 -11.07
C HIS A 34 -1.16 -0.41 -9.85
N HIS A 35 -1.69 -0.20 -8.64
CA HIS A 35 -0.95 -0.33 -7.38
C HIS A 35 -0.47 -1.77 -7.15
N GLN A 36 -1.36 -2.76 -7.34
CA GLN A 36 -1.00 -4.16 -7.16
C GLN A 36 0.06 -4.63 -8.17
N GLU A 37 0.04 -4.12 -9.40
CA GLU A 37 1.10 -4.36 -10.38
C GLU A 37 2.44 -3.73 -9.97
N ILE A 38 2.43 -2.54 -9.37
CA ILE A 38 3.65 -1.88 -8.87
C ILE A 38 4.22 -2.66 -7.67
N GLU A 39 3.38 -3.09 -6.74
CA GLU A 39 3.79 -3.86 -5.55
C GLU A 39 4.36 -5.23 -5.94
N THR A 40 3.70 -5.95 -6.85
CA THR A 40 4.21 -7.24 -7.32
C THR A 40 5.53 -7.12 -8.07
N LYS A 41 5.71 -6.06 -8.89
CA LYS A 41 6.99 -5.75 -9.55
C LYS A 41 8.09 -5.42 -8.53
N HIS A 42 7.79 -4.59 -7.54
CA HIS A 42 8.72 -4.27 -6.45
C HIS A 42 9.13 -5.52 -5.67
N ASN A 43 8.16 -6.35 -5.26
CA ASN A 43 8.44 -7.59 -4.54
C ASN A 43 9.28 -8.56 -5.37
N ARG A 44 8.99 -8.72 -6.67
CA ARG A 44 9.82 -9.58 -7.55
C ARG A 44 11.25 -9.07 -7.64
N HIS A 45 11.46 -7.77 -7.81
CA HIS A 45 12.79 -7.18 -7.88
C HIS A 45 13.54 -7.32 -6.55
N ALA A 46 12.86 -7.09 -5.42
CA ALA A 46 13.44 -7.28 -4.10
C ALA A 46 13.84 -8.75 -3.84
N ILE A 47 12.98 -9.71 -4.22
CA ILE A 47 13.26 -11.15 -4.11
C ILE A 47 14.49 -11.54 -4.96
N ASP A 48 14.62 -11.00 -6.17
CA ASP A 48 15.77 -11.23 -7.05
C ASP A 48 17.07 -10.68 -6.44
N VAL A 49 17.07 -9.43 -5.97
CA VAL A 49 18.23 -8.81 -5.32
C VAL A 49 18.64 -9.59 -4.07
N LEU A 50 17.69 -10.06 -3.25
CA LEU A 50 17.96 -10.89 -2.07
C LEU A 50 18.56 -12.25 -2.46
N ALA A 51 18.06 -12.88 -3.53
CA ALA A 51 18.60 -14.14 -4.02
C ALA A 51 20.07 -13.98 -4.47
N GLN A 52 20.37 -12.90 -5.21
CA GLN A 52 21.74 -12.57 -5.62
C GLN A 52 22.65 -12.29 -4.42
N LEU A 53 22.17 -11.54 -3.42
CA LEU A 53 22.94 -11.25 -2.20
C LEU A 53 23.26 -12.52 -1.40
N ARG A 54 22.32 -13.47 -1.30
CA ARG A 54 22.55 -14.78 -0.66
C ARG A 54 23.59 -15.60 -1.43
N ALA A 55 23.49 -15.63 -2.76
CA ALA A 55 24.45 -16.35 -3.60
C ALA A 55 25.88 -15.82 -3.42
N ILE A 56 26.06 -14.49 -3.46
CA ILE A 56 27.39 -13.87 -3.28
C ILE A 56 27.91 -14.09 -1.86
N ASN A 57 27.05 -14.05 -0.84
CA ASN A 57 27.45 -14.33 0.54
C ASN A 57 27.98 -15.78 0.69
N GLY A 58 27.31 -16.76 0.06
CA GLY A 58 27.78 -18.14 0.01
C GLY A 58 29.19 -18.26 -0.59
N VAL A 59 29.45 -17.62 -1.73
CA VAL A 59 30.78 -17.59 -2.36
C VAL A 59 31.81 -16.92 -1.44
N CYS A 60 31.44 -15.86 -0.72
CA CYS A 60 32.35 -15.16 0.19
C CYS A 60 32.73 -16.03 1.40
N LEU A 61 31.79 -16.83 1.92
CA LEU A 61 32.06 -17.83 2.95
C LEU A 61 33.01 -18.92 2.47
N GLU A 62 32.89 -19.38 1.22
CA GLU A 62 33.86 -20.32 0.63
C GLU A 62 35.27 -19.73 0.55
N VAL A 63 35.39 -18.47 0.10
CA VAL A 63 36.68 -17.75 0.05
C VAL A 63 37.26 -17.59 1.46
N LEU A 64 36.43 -17.27 2.45
CA LEU A 64 36.84 -17.17 3.86
C LEU A 64 37.42 -18.50 4.35
N ASN A 65 36.76 -19.62 4.05
CA ASN A 65 37.24 -20.95 4.45
C ASN A 65 38.58 -21.30 3.79
N LYS A 66 38.75 -21.00 2.50
CA LYS A 66 40.02 -21.20 1.78
C LYS A 66 41.14 -20.31 2.34
N ALA A 67 40.84 -19.04 2.62
CA ALA A 67 41.79 -18.10 3.20
C ALA A 67 42.21 -18.52 4.62
N ARG A 68 41.29 -19.06 5.42
CA ARG A 68 41.59 -19.63 6.75
C ARG A 68 42.53 -20.82 6.66
N ALA A 69 42.26 -21.76 5.75
CA ALA A 69 43.11 -22.93 5.54
C ALA A 69 44.52 -22.55 5.03
N ALA A 70 44.63 -21.47 4.26
CA ALA A 70 45.90 -20.94 3.75
C ALA A 70 46.61 -19.97 4.70
N GLU A 71 46.09 -19.76 5.93
CA GLU A 71 46.58 -18.76 6.89
C GLU A 71 46.77 -17.35 6.30
N ASN A 72 45.97 -17.02 5.28
CA ASN A 72 46.02 -15.73 4.63
C ASN A 72 45.13 -14.74 5.38
N HIS A 73 45.67 -14.24 6.48
CA HIS A 73 45.01 -13.32 7.42
C HIS A 73 44.45 -12.06 6.72
N SER A 74 45.15 -11.54 5.70
CA SER A 74 44.70 -10.36 4.95
C SER A 74 43.43 -10.62 4.13
N MET A 75 43.37 -11.78 3.47
CA MET A 75 42.20 -12.20 2.70
C MET A 75 41.04 -12.58 3.63
N LEU A 76 41.36 -13.16 4.80
CA LEU A 76 40.39 -13.47 5.84
C LEU A 76 39.66 -12.21 6.33
N LEU A 77 40.40 -11.16 6.72
CA LEU A 77 39.82 -9.90 7.19
C LEU A 77 38.95 -9.22 6.11
N ARG A 78 39.40 -9.24 4.85
CA ARG A 78 38.63 -8.69 3.72
C ARG A 78 37.34 -9.46 3.46
N ALA A 79 37.36 -10.78 3.57
CA ALA A 79 36.17 -11.61 3.43
C ALA A 79 35.17 -11.36 4.56
N VAL A 80 35.63 -11.25 5.82
CA VAL A 80 34.76 -10.93 6.97
C VAL A 80 34.11 -9.55 6.82
N ASP A 81 34.87 -8.51 6.45
CA ASP A 81 34.31 -7.16 6.23
C ASP A 81 33.26 -7.16 5.10
N ARG A 82 33.52 -7.90 4.02
CA ARG A 82 32.54 -8.04 2.92
C ARG A 82 31.26 -8.74 3.37
N ILE A 83 31.37 -9.82 4.16
CA ILE A 83 30.22 -10.55 4.71
C ILE A 83 29.40 -9.65 5.63
N ALA A 84 30.05 -8.90 6.54
CA ALA A 84 29.36 -8.01 7.47
C ALA A 84 28.52 -6.93 6.74
N LYS A 85 29.11 -6.27 5.73
CA LYS A 85 28.41 -5.28 4.89
C LYS A 85 27.23 -5.88 4.13
N GLN A 86 27.34 -7.14 3.70
CA GLN A 86 26.25 -7.84 3.03
C GLN A 86 25.10 -8.18 3.96
N ILE A 87 25.38 -8.66 5.18
CA ILE A 87 24.37 -8.94 6.20
C ILE A 87 23.60 -7.65 6.55
N GLU A 88 24.32 -6.55 6.71
CA GLU A 88 23.73 -5.24 6.93
C GLU A 88 22.80 -4.83 5.78
N LEU A 89 23.26 -4.93 4.53
CA LEU A 89 22.43 -4.66 3.35
C LEU A 89 21.18 -5.56 3.27
N GLN A 90 21.30 -6.85 3.59
CA GLN A 90 20.16 -7.78 3.62
C GLN A 90 19.14 -7.38 4.68
N ALA A 91 19.60 -7.05 5.89
CA ALA A 91 18.72 -6.61 6.98
C ALA A 91 18.05 -5.27 6.67
N ARG A 92 18.74 -4.35 5.99
CA ARG A 92 18.14 -3.09 5.49
C ARG A 92 17.06 -3.36 4.43
N LEU A 93 17.32 -4.26 3.48
CA LEU A 93 16.36 -4.63 2.43
C LEU A 93 15.14 -5.41 2.95
N LEU A 94 15.31 -6.22 3.99
CA LEU A 94 14.21 -6.95 4.65
C LEU A 94 13.38 -6.06 5.59
N GLY A 95 13.84 -4.84 5.87
CA GLY A 95 13.20 -3.92 6.81
C GLY A 95 13.54 -4.17 8.28
N ASP A 96 14.42 -5.14 8.57
CA ASP A 96 14.92 -5.43 9.92
C ASP A 96 15.83 -4.30 10.45
N LEU A 97 16.48 -3.57 9.54
CA LEU A 97 17.15 -2.29 9.81
C LEU A 97 16.38 -1.18 9.11
N GLN A 98 15.73 -0.31 9.89
CA GLN A 98 15.03 0.86 9.34
C GLN A 98 16.02 1.99 9.03
N ASP A 99 16.31 2.22 7.75
CA ASP A 99 16.96 3.44 7.24
C ASP A 99 16.01 4.39 6.52
N GLY A 100 14.71 4.26 6.80
CA GLY A 100 13.74 5.18 6.24
C GLY A 100 14.01 6.58 6.77
N GLN A 101 14.31 7.52 5.87
CA GLN A 101 13.94 8.92 6.12
C GLN A 101 12.43 8.91 6.36
N THR A 102 12.01 9.10 7.60
CA THR A 102 10.61 9.26 7.96
C THR A 102 10.12 10.53 7.28
N VAL A 103 9.50 10.37 6.10
CA VAL A 103 8.85 11.49 5.42
C VAL A 103 7.64 11.85 6.26
N ASN A 104 7.77 12.92 7.03
CA ASN A 104 6.66 13.43 7.81
C ASN A 104 5.64 14.08 6.87
N VAL A 105 4.68 13.26 6.42
CA VAL A 105 3.62 13.67 5.49
C VAL A 105 2.79 14.82 6.06
N ALA A 106 2.75 14.99 7.40
CA ALA A 106 2.05 16.09 8.05
C ALA A 106 2.67 17.48 7.76
N ILE A 107 3.93 17.55 7.32
CA ILE A 107 4.66 18.80 7.04
C ILE A 107 4.62 19.14 5.54
N LEU A 108 4.21 18.21 4.68
CA LEU A 108 4.15 18.45 3.23
C LEU A 108 3.02 19.44 2.89
N PRO A 109 3.30 20.57 2.22
CA PRO A 109 2.27 21.56 1.84
C PRO A 109 1.16 20.96 0.98
N GLU A 110 1.50 20.00 0.12
CA GLU A 110 0.55 19.30 -0.75
C GLU A 110 -0.47 18.48 0.05
N TRP A 111 -0.06 17.92 1.19
CA TRP A 111 -0.94 17.17 2.09
C TRP A 111 -1.99 18.07 2.73
N HIS A 112 -1.63 19.31 3.10
CA HIS A 112 -2.58 20.29 3.60
C HIS A 112 -3.65 20.63 2.58
N GLY A 113 -3.26 20.82 1.31
CA GLY A 113 -4.20 21.11 0.22
C GLY A 113 -5.19 19.97 -0.02
N ILE A 114 -4.73 18.72 0.04
CA ILE A 114 -5.59 17.54 -0.10
C ILE A 114 -6.57 17.45 1.08
N ARG A 115 -6.08 17.60 2.33
CA ARG A 115 -6.93 17.55 3.53
C ARG A 115 -8.01 18.63 3.51
N GLN A 116 -7.67 19.86 3.08
CA GLN A 116 -8.64 20.95 2.96
C GLN A 116 -9.75 20.60 1.96
N ARG A 117 -9.38 20.15 0.75
CA ARG A 117 -10.36 19.78 -0.28
C ARG A 117 -11.28 18.64 0.17
N ILE A 118 -10.75 17.65 0.88
CA ILE A 118 -11.56 16.56 1.45
C ILE A 118 -12.55 17.10 2.48
N LEU A 119 -12.09 17.96 3.41
CA LEU A 119 -12.96 18.54 4.43
C LEU A 119 -14.04 19.44 3.82
N ASP A 120 -13.70 20.21 2.78
CA ASP A 120 -14.65 21.05 2.04
C ASP A 120 -15.69 20.19 1.30
N ALA A 121 -15.26 19.11 0.65
CA ALA A 121 -16.16 18.18 -0.04
C ALA A 121 -17.12 17.44 0.92
N LEU A 122 -16.70 17.22 2.17
CA LEU A 122 -17.52 16.59 3.21
C LEU A 122 -18.46 17.58 3.93
N ARG A 123 -18.30 18.90 3.73
CA ARG A 123 -19.11 19.93 4.39
C ARG A 123 -20.63 19.76 4.22
N PRO A 124 -21.18 19.42 3.04
CA PRO A 124 -22.62 19.21 2.88
C PRO A 124 -23.12 17.88 3.47
N PHE A 125 -22.24 16.93 3.83
CA PHE A 125 -22.60 15.58 4.29
C PHE A 125 -22.19 15.37 5.77
N PRO A 126 -23.02 15.79 6.74
CA PRO A 126 -22.68 15.69 8.17
C PRO A 126 -22.45 14.25 8.64
N GLU A 127 -23.24 13.28 8.17
CA GLU A 127 -23.08 11.87 8.53
C GLU A 127 -21.72 11.29 8.10
N ALA A 128 -21.26 11.65 6.89
CA ALA A 128 -19.96 11.22 6.37
C ALA A 128 -18.80 11.82 7.17
N ARG A 129 -18.93 13.06 7.65
CA ARG A 129 -17.94 13.69 8.54
C ARG A 129 -17.80 12.93 9.86
N PHE A 130 -18.92 12.52 10.47
CA PHE A 130 -18.89 11.72 11.70
C PHE A 130 -18.27 10.34 11.49
N ALA A 131 -18.61 9.65 10.41
CA ALA A 131 -18.03 8.35 10.08
C ALA A 131 -16.50 8.44 9.90
N VAL A 132 -16.02 9.45 9.16
CA VAL A 132 -14.57 9.68 8.97
C VAL A 132 -13.88 10.02 10.28
N ALA A 133 -14.48 10.88 11.12
CA ALA A 133 -13.90 11.23 12.42
C ALA A 133 -13.78 10.02 13.36
N GLN A 134 -14.80 9.14 13.39
CA GLN A 134 -14.73 7.89 14.14
C GLN A 134 -13.63 6.97 13.62
N ALA A 135 -13.53 6.77 12.31
CA ALA A 135 -12.50 5.92 11.72
C ALA A 135 -11.07 6.43 12.02
N LEU A 136 -10.87 7.75 11.99
CA LEU A 136 -9.57 8.36 12.28
C LEU A 136 -9.20 8.31 13.78
N ASN A 137 -10.17 8.45 14.69
CA ASN A 137 -9.92 8.31 16.13
C ASN A 137 -9.78 6.86 16.58
N GLY A 138 -10.41 5.91 15.89
CA GLY A 138 -10.34 4.48 16.20
C GLY A 138 -9.08 3.77 15.68
N GLY A 139 -8.35 4.38 14.75
CA GLY A 139 -7.13 3.82 14.14
C GLY A 139 -5.81 4.19 14.84
N ALA A 140 -5.85 4.93 15.95
CA ALA A 140 -4.68 5.28 16.74
C ALA A 140 -4.46 4.22 17.86
N VAL A 141 -3.89 3.08 17.50
CA VAL A 141 -3.30 2.09 18.43
C VAL A 141 -1.93 1.70 17.91
#